data_AF-E4N211-F1
#
_entry.id   AF-E4N211-F1
#
_cell.length_a   1.000
_cell.length_b   1.000
_cell.length_c   1.000
_cell.angle_alpha   90.00
_cell.angle_beta   90.00
_cell.angle_gamma   90.00
#
_symmetry.space_group_name_H-M   'P 1'
#
loop_
_entity.id
_entity.type
_entity.pdbx_description
1 polymer ?
#
loop_
_entity_poly.entity_id
_entity_poly.type
_entity_poly.pdbx_seq_one_letter_code
_entity_poly.pdbx_strand_id
1 'polypeptide(L)'
;MVSLSGPGHTVSGLTATATATTELPAGTDGPALTATVRARSPQDLHNVAYVAPLPPSAATDLDGDGYPDTVFEHLNPLVVPTPDTDTDTSPTDNDAQGHWTVTAPTPAPAPTPTPTPAPVPTPALSASGGDGRLPDTGTELGTQAALSAFLLSAGALAHGLGRRRKR
;
A
#
# COMPACT_ATOMS: atom_id res chain seq x y z
N MET A 1 -12.80 -4.34 -8.39
CA MET A 1 -13.73 -3.26 -8.76
C MET A 1 -14.51 -2.79 -7.53
N VAL A 2 -14.88 -1.50 -7.45
CA VAL A 2 -15.64 -0.89 -6.34
C VAL A 2 -17.10 -0.67 -6.74
N SER A 3 -17.32 -0.11 -7.92
CA SER A 3 -18.66 0.17 -8.45
C SER A 3 -18.63 0.28 -9.97
N LEU A 4 -19.81 0.12 -10.58
CA LEU A 4 -20.08 0.33 -11.99
C LEU A 4 -21.30 1.27 -12.10
N SER A 5 -21.28 2.21 -13.05
CA SER A 5 -22.41 3.13 -13.25
C SER A 5 -22.35 3.75 -14.64
N GLY A 6 -23.50 4.02 -15.24
CA GLY A 6 -23.59 4.78 -16.48
C GLY A 6 -25.05 5.08 -16.83
N PRO A 7 -25.31 6.13 -17.62
CA PRO A 7 -26.66 6.42 -18.10
C PRO A 7 -27.17 5.26 -18.98
N GLY A 8 -28.49 5.08 -19.05
CA GLY A 8 -29.10 4.05 -19.89
C GLY A 8 -28.88 2.60 -19.44
N HIS A 9 -28.43 2.40 -18.20
CA HIS A 9 -28.17 1.08 -17.64
C HIS A 9 -28.79 0.93 -16.24
N THR A 10 -29.35 -0.24 -15.97
CA THR A 10 -29.61 -0.71 -14.61
C THR A 10 -28.41 -1.50 -14.13
N VAL A 11 -27.83 -1.14 -12.99
CA VAL A 11 -26.62 -1.80 -12.47
C VAL A 11 -26.96 -2.64 -11.23
N SER A 12 -26.57 -3.91 -11.26
CA SER A 12 -26.61 -4.83 -10.12
C SER A 12 -25.21 -5.39 -9.87
N GLY A 13 -24.57 -4.95 -8.79
CA GLY A 13 -23.20 -5.32 -8.48
C GLY A 13 -22.22 -4.84 -9.57
N LEU A 14 -21.65 -5.79 -10.31
CA LEU A 14 -20.71 -5.54 -11.43
C LEU A 14 -21.35 -5.80 -12.80
N THR A 15 -22.66 -6.05 -12.84
CA THR A 15 -23.40 -6.29 -14.08
C THR A 15 -24.24 -5.06 -14.40
N ALA A 16 -24.09 -4.54 -15.62
CA ALA A 16 -24.93 -3.49 -16.17
C ALA A 16 -25.84 -4.09 -17.25
N THR A 17 -27.13 -3.79 -17.17
CA THR A 17 -28.13 -4.18 -18.17
C THR A 17 -28.63 -2.92 -18.85
N ALA A 18 -28.51 -2.84 -20.17
CA ALA A 18 -29.05 -1.72 -20.95
C ALA A 18 -30.56 -1.59 -20.71
N THR A 19 -31.05 -0.37 -20.57
CA THR A 19 -32.48 -0.06 -20.42
C THR A 19 -33.13 0.36 -21.73
N ALA A 20 -32.36 0.44 -22.82
CA ALA A 20 -32.88 0.74 -24.13
C ALA A 20 -33.83 -0.38 -24.58
N THR A 21 -34.96 -0.01 -25.16
CA THR A 21 -35.94 -0.94 -25.75
C THR A 21 -35.91 -0.89 -27.28
N THR A 22 -34.97 -0.14 -27.84
CA THR A 22 -34.74 -0.02 -29.28
C THR A 22 -33.34 -0.52 -29.56
N GLU A 23 -33.19 -1.16 -30.71
CA GLU A 23 -31.90 -1.61 -31.20
C GLU A 23 -30.91 -0.43 -31.33
N LEU A 24 -29.65 -0.70 -31.02
CA LEU A 24 -28.56 0.22 -31.25
C LEU A 24 -28.11 0.09 -32.71
N PRO A 25 -28.06 1.18 -33.50
CA PRO A 25 -27.65 1.08 -34.90
C PRO A 25 -26.27 0.45 -35.06
N ALA A 26 -26.11 -0.38 -36.10
CA ALA A 26 -24.86 -1.05 -36.40
C ALA A 26 -23.67 -0.07 -36.47
N GLY A 27 -22.56 -0.45 -35.81
CA GLY A 27 -21.32 0.33 -35.78
C GLY A 27 -21.38 1.59 -34.91
N THR A 28 -22.42 1.74 -34.08
CA THR A 28 -22.50 2.85 -33.11
C THR A 28 -22.22 2.38 -31.69
N ASP A 29 -21.66 3.26 -30.88
CA ASP A 29 -21.40 2.99 -29.47
C ASP A 29 -22.66 3.21 -28.63
N GLY A 30 -22.87 2.32 -27.67
CA GLY A 30 -23.86 2.50 -26.61
C GLY A 30 -23.43 3.59 -25.60
N PRO A 31 -24.31 3.97 -24.66
CA PRO A 31 -23.95 4.88 -23.59
C PRO A 31 -22.76 4.36 -22.77
N ALA A 32 -21.81 5.23 -22.46
CA ALA A 32 -20.60 4.84 -21.72
C ALA A 32 -20.91 4.33 -20.30
N LEU A 33 -20.18 3.29 -19.90
CA LEU A 33 -20.12 2.79 -18.53
C LEU A 33 -18.84 3.26 -17.83
N THR A 34 -18.97 3.69 -16.58
CA THR A 34 -17.85 4.07 -15.72
C THR A 34 -17.62 3.01 -14.65
N ALA A 35 -16.45 2.37 -14.69
CA ALA A 35 -15.98 1.47 -13.65
C ALA A 35 -15.08 2.21 -12.66
N THR A 36 -15.40 2.14 -11.36
CA THR A 36 -14.53 2.64 -10.30
C THR A 36 -13.72 1.49 -9.71
N VAL A 37 -12.40 1.63 -9.67
CA VAL A 37 -11.48 0.64 -9.13
C VAL A 37 -10.69 1.25 -7.97
N ARG A 38 -10.36 0.46 -6.95
CA ARG A 38 -9.54 0.87 -5.81
C ARG A 38 -8.34 -0.05 -5.68
N ALA A 39 -7.14 0.51 -5.81
CA ALA A 39 -5.89 -0.15 -5.43
C ALA A 39 -5.65 0.03 -3.92
N ARG A 40 -5.05 -0.97 -3.27
CA ARG A 40 -4.68 -0.90 -1.84
C ARG A 40 -3.18 -0.94 -1.58
N SER A 41 -2.40 -1.27 -2.59
CA SER A 41 -0.94 -1.34 -2.58
C SER A 41 -0.44 -1.04 -3.99
N PRO A 42 0.86 -0.71 -4.16
CA PRO A 42 1.47 -0.67 -5.48
C PRO A 42 1.27 -2.01 -6.20
N GLN A 43 0.70 -1.97 -7.40
CA GLN A 43 0.36 -3.14 -8.20
C GLN A 43 -0.06 -2.72 -9.61
N ASP A 44 0.00 -3.66 -10.55
CA ASP A 44 -0.68 -3.54 -11.84
C ASP A 44 -2.13 -4.00 -11.69
N LEU A 45 -3.03 -3.29 -12.35
CA LEU A 45 -4.46 -3.55 -12.37
C LEU A 45 -4.90 -3.71 -13.82
N HIS A 46 -5.60 -4.82 -14.07
CA HIS A 46 -6.25 -5.08 -15.33
C HIS A 46 -7.73 -5.34 -15.11
N ASN A 47 -8.59 -4.75 -15.94
CA ASN A 47 -10.02 -4.94 -15.89
C ASN A 47 -10.56 -5.12 -17.31
N VAL A 48 -11.31 -6.19 -17.52
CA VAL A 48 -11.97 -6.49 -18.79
C VAL A 48 -13.47 -6.42 -18.58
N ALA A 49 -14.14 -5.63 -19.41
CA ALA A 49 -15.59 -5.61 -19.55
C ALA A 49 -15.96 -6.37 -20.83
N TYR A 50 -17.07 -7.09 -20.80
CA TYR A 50 -17.60 -7.79 -21.96
C TYR A 50 -19.12 -7.83 -21.92
N VAL A 51 -19.74 -7.94 -23.09
CA VAL A 51 -21.18 -8.17 -23.20
C VAL A 51 -21.44 -9.67 -23.03
N ALA A 52 -22.14 -10.04 -21.96
CA ALA A 52 -22.48 -11.43 -21.69
C ALA A 52 -23.52 -11.98 -22.69
N PRO A 53 -23.51 -13.30 -22.96
CA PRO A 53 -24.56 -13.92 -23.76
C PRO A 53 -25.93 -13.62 -23.18
N LEU A 54 -26.88 -13.26 -24.04
CA LEU A 54 -28.26 -13.13 -23.62
C LEU A 54 -28.81 -14.55 -23.34
N PRO A 55 -29.31 -14.84 -22.13
CA PRO A 55 -29.93 -16.14 -21.89
C PRO A 55 -31.18 -16.28 -22.76
N PRO A 56 -31.50 -17.47 -23.30
CA PRO A 56 -32.67 -17.65 -24.17
C PRO A 56 -33.99 -17.19 -23.54
N SER A 57 -34.09 -17.23 -22.21
CA SER A 57 -35.26 -16.75 -21.45
C SER A 57 -35.45 -15.23 -21.46
N ALA A 58 -34.42 -14.47 -21.86
CA ALA A 58 -34.44 -13.02 -21.97
C ALA A 58 -34.39 -12.55 -23.44
N ALA A 59 -34.36 -13.49 -24.40
CA ALA A 59 -34.39 -13.17 -25.82
C ALA A 59 -35.73 -12.54 -26.19
N THR A 60 -35.66 -11.41 -26.88
CA THR A 60 -36.80 -10.68 -27.44
C THR A 60 -36.51 -10.41 -28.90
N ASP A 61 -37.54 -10.41 -29.72
CA ASP A 61 -37.48 -9.94 -31.11
C ASP A 61 -37.52 -8.40 -31.09
N LEU A 62 -36.34 -7.75 -31.14
CA LEU A 62 -36.21 -6.29 -31.07
C LEU A 62 -36.42 -5.62 -32.42
N ASP A 63 -36.09 -6.29 -33.53
CA ASP A 63 -36.16 -5.74 -34.89
C ASP A 63 -37.51 -6.04 -35.59
N GLY A 64 -38.31 -6.95 -35.03
CA GLY A 64 -39.64 -7.32 -35.51
C GLY A 64 -39.63 -8.32 -36.66
N ASP A 65 -38.54 -9.07 -36.87
CA ASP A 65 -38.41 -10.03 -37.96
C ASP A 65 -39.14 -11.37 -37.70
N GLY A 66 -39.63 -11.57 -36.47
CA GLY A 66 -40.35 -12.76 -36.02
C GLY A 66 -39.47 -13.81 -35.34
N TYR A 67 -38.17 -13.56 -35.15
CA TYR A 67 -37.23 -14.42 -34.47
C TYR A 67 -36.68 -13.76 -33.19
N PRO A 68 -36.57 -14.48 -32.06
CA PRO A 68 -35.97 -13.90 -30.87
C PRO A 68 -34.47 -13.66 -31.06
N ASP A 69 -34.01 -12.45 -30.75
CA ASP A 69 -32.59 -12.12 -30.71
C ASP A 69 -31.93 -12.82 -29.54
N THR A 70 -31.36 -14.00 -29.77
CA THR A 70 -30.77 -14.83 -28.72
C THR A 70 -29.30 -14.49 -28.45
N VAL A 71 -28.65 -13.78 -29.37
CA VAL A 71 -27.28 -13.32 -29.27
C VAL A 71 -27.25 -12.00 -30.03
N PHE A 72 -26.73 -10.92 -29.42
CA PHE A 72 -26.38 -9.72 -30.19
C PHE A 72 -25.62 -10.18 -31.43
N GLU A 73 -26.03 -9.74 -32.61
CA GLU A 73 -25.38 -10.02 -33.90
C GLU A 73 -24.00 -9.33 -33.96
N HIS A 74 -23.10 -9.72 -33.08
CA HIS A 74 -21.71 -9.31 -33.09
C HIS A 74 -20.98 -10.25 -34.05
N LEU A 75 -20.12 -9.68 -34.88
CA LEU A 75 -19.52 -10.31 -36.06
C LEU A 75 -18.55 -11.47 -35.72
N ASN A 76 -18.44 -11.85 -34.45
CA ASN A 76 -17.46 -12.79 -33.94
C ASN A 76 -18.04 -13.76 -32.90
N PRO A 77 -17.50 -15.00 -32.81
CA PRO A 77 -17.95 -15.98 -31.84
C PRO A 77 -17.74 -15.47 -30.41
N LEU A 78 -18.80 -15.52 -29.61
CA LEU A 78 -18.82 -15.01 -28.24
C LEU A 78 -17.90 -15.81 -27.31
N VAL A 79 -16.82 -15.18 -26.82
CA VAL A 79 -15.87 -15.76 -25.86
C VAL A 79 -15.93 -14.96 -24.56
N VAL A 80 -16.11 -15.65 -23.43
CA VAL A 80 -16.02 -15.01 -22.11
C VAL A 80 -14.55 -14.75 -21.78
N PRO A 81 -14.11 -13.49 -21.62
CA PRO A 81 -12.71 -13.19 -21.37
C PRO A 81 -12.30 -13.52 -19.93
N THR A 82 -11.00 -13.65 -19.74
CA THR A 82 -10.36 -13.79 -18.42
C THR A 82 -9.72 -12.46 -18.02
N PRO A 83 -9.32 -12.29 -16.74
CA PRO A 83 -8.54 -11.14 -16.32
C PRO A 83 -7.17 -11.01 -17.01
N ASP A 84 -6.72 -11.97 -17.81
CA ASP A 84 -5.48 -11.90 -18.58
C ASP A 84 -5.74 -11.69 -20.10
N THR A 85 -7.00 -11.56 -20.51
CA THR A 85 -7.38 -11.39 -21.92
C THR A 85 -7.06 -9.97 -22.40
N ASP A 86 -6.20 -9.87 -23.40
CA ASP A 86 -5.95 -8.63 -24.14
C ASP A 86 -7.03 -8.43 -25.20
N THR A 87 -7.92 -7.45 -24.99
CA THR A 87 -9.04 -7.17 -25.90
C THR A 87 -8.61 -6.49 -27.20
N ASP A 88 -7.38 -5.96 -27.30
CA ASP A 88 -6.88 -5.36 -28.55
C ASP A 88 -6.49 -6.45 -29.57
N THR A 89 -6.31 -7.68 -29.09
CA THR A 89 -5.96 -8.86 -29.90
C THR A 89 -7.01 -9.95 -29.85
N SER A 90 -8.10 -9.74 -29.11
CA SER A 90 -9.18 -10.71 -29.05
C SER A 90 -9.86 -10.81 -30.43
N PRO A 91 -10.35 -12.01 -30.81
CA PRO A 91 -11.13 -12.15 -32.03
C PRO A 91 -12.55 -11.61 -31.86
N THR A 92 -12.90 -11.04 -30.71
CA THR A 92 -14.22 -10.53 -30.35
C THR A 92 -14.22 -9.02 -30.31
N ASP A 93 -15.35 -8.40 -30.61
CA ASP A 93 -15.55 -6.94 -30.64
C ASP A 93 -16.58 -6.46 -29.61
N ASN A 94 -17.00 -7.36 -28.72
CA ASN A 94 -17.96 -7.10 -27.65
C ASN A 94 -17.30 -6.94 -26.27
N ASP A 95 -16.00 -6.67 -26.24
CA ASP A 95 -15.20 -6.49 -25.04
C ASP A 95 -14.41 -5.17 -25.06
N ALA A 96 -13.95 -4.76 -23.88
CA ALA A 96 -13.13 -3.57 -23.68
C ALA A 96 -12.25 -3.75 -22.44
N GLN A 97 -11.03 -3.24 -22.48
CA GLN A 97 -10.08 -3.34 -21.38
C GLN A 97 -9.60 -1.99 -20.84
N GLY A 98 -9.14 -2.01 -19.59
CA GLY A 98 -8.37 -0.94 -18.99
C GLY A 98 -7.20 -1.48 -18.18
N HIS A 99 -6.05 -0.81 -18.30
CA HIS A 99 -4.80 -1.16 -17.62
C HIS A 99 -4.25 0.04 -16.83
N TRP A 100 -3.86 -0.19 -15.58
CA TRP A 100 -3.30 0.84 -14.70
C TRP A 100 -2.16 0.29 -13.85
N THR A 101 -1.05 1.02 -13.80
CA THR A 101 0.05 0.75 -12.87
C THR A 101 -0.02 1.71 -11.69
N VAL A 102 -0.07 1.18 -10.47
CA VAL A 102 -0.06 1.97 -9.24
C VAL A 102 1.31 1.84 -8.58
N THR A 103 2.00 2.96 -8.40
CA THR A 103 3.33 3.01 -7.79
C THR A 103 3.31 3.58 -6.38
N ALA A 104 4.29 3.19 -5.55
CA ALA A 104 4.50 3.84 -4.26
C ALA A 104 5.04 5.26 -4.48
N PRO A 105 4.70 6.22 -3.60
CA PRO A 105 5.36 7.51 -3.63
C PRO A 105 6.85 7.33 -3.34
N THR A 106 7.71 8.06 -4.05
CA THR A 106 9.13 8.13 -3.73
C THR A 106 9.28 8.73 -2.32
N PRO A 107 10.04 8.09 -1.41
CA PRO A 107 10.30 8.66 -0.10
C PRO A 107 10.93 10.05 -0.23
N ALA A 108 10.52 11.00 0.62
CA ALA A 108 11.20 12.28 0.70
C ALA A 108 12.67 12.06 1.11
N PRO A 109 13.62 12.86 0.58
CA PRO A 109 15.00 12.76 1.02
C PRO A 109 15.09 13.03 2.52
N ALA A 110 15.95 12.27 3.21
CA ALA A 110 16.21 12.51 4.63
C ALA A 110 16.73 13.94 4.83
N PRO A 111 16.32 14.65 5.90
CA PRO A 111 16.87 15.96 6.19
C PRO A 111 18.38 15.86 6.40
N THR A 112 19.15 16.79 5.83
CA THR A 112 20.58 16.90 6.08
C THR A 112 20.80 17.13 7.58
N PRO A 113 21.67 16.35 8.26
CA PRO A 113 21.95 16.59 9.67
C PRO A 113 22.52 18.02 9.84
N THR A 114 22.02 18.75 10.84
CA THR A 114 22.58 20.05 11.21
C THR A 114 24.01 19.84 11.73
N PRO A 115 25.01 20.59 11.25
CA PRO A 115 26.37 20.47 11.77
C PRO A 115 26.38 20.71 13.28
N THR A 116 27.08 19.85 14.02
CA THR A 116 27.31 20.07 15.45
C THR A 116 28.19 21.31 15.62
N PRO A 117 27.84 22.27 16.50
CA PRO A 117 28.70 23.41 16.79
C PRO A 117 30.10 22.95 17.18
N ALA A 118 31.14 23.63 16.67
CA ALA A 118 32.51 23.36 17.07
C ALA A 118 32.67 23.59 18.60
N PRO A 119 33.50 22.78 19.28
CA PRO A 119 33.80 23.03 20.68
C PRO A 119 34.39 24.44 20.84
N VAL A 120 33.88 25.19 21.82
CA VAL A 120 34.45 26.49 22.19
C VAL A 120 35.87 26.26 22.71
N PRO A 121 36.89 26.98 22.20
CA PRO A 121 38.25 26.84 22.72
C PRO A 121 38.25 27.13 24.23
N THR A 122 38.80 26.19 25.00
CA THR A 122 39.01 26.39 26.44
C THR A 122 39.97 27.59 26.62
N PRO A 123 39.63 28.60 27.44
CA PRO A 123 40.55 29.67 27.75
C PRO A 123 41.87 29.09 28.27
N ALA A 124 42.98 29.44 27.61
CA ALA A 124 44.30 29.11 28.12
C ALA A 124 44.48 29.88 29.44
N LEU A 125 44.77 29.16 30.53
CA LEU A 125 45.20 29.78 31.78
C LEU A 125 46.51 30.52 31.49
N SER A 126 46.43 31.85 31.49
CA SER A 126 47.60 32.71 31.46
C SER A 126 48.34 32.51 32.78
N ALA A 127 49.45 31.78 32.74
CA ALA A 127 50.33 31.60 33.89
C ALA A 127 51.04 32.94 34.16
N SER A 128 50.36 33.85 34.85
CA SER A 128 51.03 34.93 35.56
C SER A 128 51.73 34.32 36.77
N GLY A 129 53.06 34.42 36.79
CA GLY A 129 53.91 33.94 37.88
C GLY A 129 53.32 34.26 39.24
N GLY A 130 53.10 33.21 40.03
CA GLY A 130 52.62 33.28 41.39
C GLY A 130 53.37 32.23 42.20
N ASP A 131 54.11 32.73 43.18
CA ASP A 131 55.05 31.99 43.99
C ASP A 131 54.41 30.80 44.71
N GLY A 132 54.92 29.60 44.43
CA GLY A 132 55.17 28.57 45.44
C GLY A 132 54.05 28.19 46.41
N ARG A 133 52.79 28.11 46.00
CA ARG A 133 51.74 27.50 46.84
C ARG A 133 50.76 26.67 46.01
N LEU A 134 50.87 25.35 46.16
CA LEU A 134 49.95 24.40 45.55
C LEU A 134 48.52 24.63 46.12
N PRO A 135 47.47 24.67 45.28
CA PRO A 135 46.12 24.63 45.78
C PRO A 135 45.83 23.24 46.37
N ASP A 136 45.49 23.24 47.65
CA ASP A 136 44.95 22.11 48.39
C ASP A 136 43.54 21.80 47.85
N THR A 137 43.45 21.00 46.80
CA THR A 137 42.17 20.43 46.36
C THR A 137 42.06 19.01 46.88
N GLY A 138 41.60 18.94 48.13
CA GLY A 138 41.39 17.72 48.87
C GLY A 138 40.61 16.64 48.11
N THR A 139 41.13 15.43 48.19
CA THR A 139 40.36 14.21 48.46
C THR A 139 41.29 13.26 49.23
N GLU A 140 40.95 12.97 50.48
CA GLU A 140 41.65 11.95 51.25
C GLU A 140 41.44 10.57 50.60
N LEU A 141 42.54 9.96 50.15
CA LEU A 141 42.59 8.60 49.60
C LEU A 141 42.11 7.51 50.59
N GLY A 142 41.86 7.86 51.86
CA GLY A 142 41.37 6.92 52.88
C GLY A 142 39.91 6.50 52.73
N THR A 143 39.05 7.36 52.14
CA THR A 143 37.59 7.17 52.20
C THR A 143 37.02 6.38 51.02
N GLN A 144 37.77 6.23 49.91
CA GLN A 144 37.32 5.44 48.74
C GLN A 144 37.56 3.92 48.89
N ALA A 145 38.43 3.48 49.79
CA ALA A 145 38.70 2.04 49.99
C ALA A 145 37.62 1.32 50.82
N ALA A 146 36.84 2.03 51.63
CA ALA A 146 35.82 1.42 52.49
C ALA A 146 34.52 1.05 51.75
N LEU A 147 34.15 1.79 50.70
CA LEU A 147 32.89 1.57 49.96
C LEU A 147 32.97 0.39 48.97
N SER A 148 34.14 0.09 48.43
CA SER A 148 34.34 -1.01 47.47
C SER A 148 34.39 -2.40 48.13
N ALA A 149 34.86 -2.50 49.37
CA ALA A 149 34.89 -3.77 50.11
C ALA A 149 33.50 -4.24 50.60
N PHE A 150 32.59 -3.31 50.89
CA PHE A 150 31.24 -3.64 51.40
C PHE A 150 30.31 -4.17 50.29
N LEU A 151 30.43 -3.64 49.07
CA LEU A 151 29.58 -4.06 47.93
C LEU A 151 29.97 -5.44 47.38
N LEU A 152 31.25 -5.83 47.43
CA LEU A 152 31.70 -7.17 47.02
C LEU A 152 31.32 -8.28 48.01
N SER A 153 31.26 -7.98 49.31
CA SER A 153 30.93 -8.98 50.35
C SER A 153 29.42 -9.25 50.45
N ALA A 154 28.56 -8.26 50.20
CA ALA A 154 27.11 -8.45 50.17
C ALA A 154 26.63 -9.33 48.99
N GLY A 155 27.28 -9.23 47.82
CA GLY A 155 26.93 -10.03 46.63
C GLY A 155 27.20 -11.54 46.78
N ALA A 156 28.30 -11.91 47.46
CA ALA A 156 28.67 -13.31 47.66
C ALA A 156 27.70 -14.06 48.60
N LEU A 157 27.17 -13.38 49.62
CA LEU A 157 26.22 -13.98 50.57
C LEU A 157 24.85 -14.27 49.92
N ALA A 158 24.36 -13.37 49.06
CA ALA A 158 23.08 -13.52 48.37
C ALA A 158 23.09 -14.71 47.38
N HIS A 159 24.22 -14.94 46.69
CA HIS A 159 24.31 -16.03 45.73
C HIS A 159 24.40 -17.43 46.40
N GLY A 160 25.00 -17.50 47.60
CA GLY A 160 25.14 -18.74 48.36
C GLY A 160 23.83 -19.26 48.98
N LEU A 161 22.98 -18.37 49.49
CA LEU A 161 21.71 -18.76 50.12
C LEU A 161 20.65 -19.23 49.10
N GLY A 162 20.71 -18.74 47.85
CA GLY A 162 19.77 -19.14 46.78
C GLY A 162 19.94 -20.58 46.30
N ARG A 163 21.14 -21.18 46.45
CA ARG A 163 21.41 -22.56 45.99
C ARG A 163 20.96 -23.65 46.96
N ARG A 164 20.71 -23.34 48.24
CA ARG A 164 20.35 -24.35 49.25
C ARG A 164 18.85 -24.67 49.34
N ARG A 165 17.99 -23.97 48.60
CA ARG A 165 16.52 -24.20 48.62
C ARG A 165 15.97 -25.06 47.46
N LYS A 166 16.83 -25.70 46.67
CA LYS A 166 16.41 -26.59 45.56
C LYS A 166 17.05 -27.98 45.62
N ARG A 167 16.91 -28.67 46.76
CA ARG A 167 16.98 -30.14 46.83
C ARG A 167 15.85 -30.63 47.72
#